data_AF-A0A0Q9MX62-F1
#
_entry.id   AF-A0A0Q9MX62-F1
#
_cell.length_a   1.000
_cell.length_b   1.000
_cell.length_c   1.000
_cell.angle_alpha   90.00
_cell.angle_beta   90.00
_cell.angle_gamma   90.00
#
_symmetry.space_group_name_H-M   'P 1'
#
loop_
_entity.id
_entity.type
_entity.pdbx_description
1 polymer ?
#
loop_
_entity_poly.entity_id
_entity_poly.type
_entity_poly.pdbx_seq_one_letter_code
_entity_poly.pdbx_strand_id
1 'polypeptide(L)'
;MYLLLAAHPRGAALQELTLAGLAQPANPEPRVVALTDLAAVVRELEARRPGGQPPRWIWHRTQDWYPALLASGVEVERCYDLTLCGNILAFSQFSAHTDYARNTDRVPVEDPALPPKSLQPPRPPADQGALFDDPATGPPPGAPLEELRSEYAAQQSALAGVGTEENRRNRLQLLLAAESAAAIVAAEMQHAGVPWREDLHEQILAGHLGPRPPAGQRPVKLEALAAELRVMLNSPGLNPDSPQDLMRALHRNGIEVKSTRKWELRESSHPAIEPLLEYKRLSRLHTANGWSWLDAWVDGGRFRPEYVVGGVVSGRWASRGGGALQIPRQVRGAVHADPGHKLIVADASQLEPRVLAALAQDSAMAEAARDQDLYAGIAAKGFGGDRAKAKMALLGAMYGATSGEAGRLMPQLARIYPRAVDFVERAARAGEAGGTVTTRLGRSSPPPSGQWFLSQRSATAEEQRRAESIARSRGRFTRNFVVQGSAADWAACWLAELRRRLRALRPAGTGGSGGPVGAQLAFFLHDEVMVHAPSDRVDACIAAIEESAKAAKELLFGPIPVEFPVSMAVVDSYDLAK
;
A
#
# COMPACT_ATOMS: atom_id res chain seq x y z
N MET A 1 -4.16 6.08 29.35
CA MET A 1 -4.51 4.68 29.68
C MET A 1 -4.08 3.79 28.52
N TYR A 2 -3.35 2.71 28.81
CA TYR A 2 -2.91 1.71 27.83
C TYR A 2 -3.59 0.38 28.16
N LEU A 3 -4.25 -0.24 27.20
CA LEU A 3 -5.07 -1.44 27.42
C LEU A 3 -4.59 -2.57 26.53
N LEU A 4 -4.02 -3.62 27.12
CA LEU A 4 -3.63 -4.83 26.41
C LEU A 4 -4.83 -5.77 26.27
N LEU A 5 -5.12 -6.18 25.05
CA LEU A 5 -6.16 -7.15 24.70
C LEU A 5 -5.50 -8.41 24.12
N ALA A 6 -5.77 -9.56 24.73
CA ALA A 6 -5.20 -10.86 24.35
C ALA A 6 -6.25 -11.97 24.32
N ALA A 7 -5.97 -13.02 23.55
CA ALA A 7 -6.84 -14.20 23.48
C ALA A 7 -6.80 -14.95 24.82
N HIS A 8 -7.94 -15.48 25.25
CA HIS A 8 -8.05 -16.26 26.48
C HIS A 8 -9.01 -17.45 26.26
N PRO A 9 -8.81 -18.62 26.89
CA PRO A 9 -9.69 -19.78 26.69
C PRO A 9 -11.18 -19.52 26.99
N ARG A 10 -11.47 -18.57 27.88
CA ARG A 10 -12.83 -18.11 28.24
C ARG A 10 -13.28 -16.84 27.51
N GLY A 11 -12.54 -16.38 26.51
CA GLY A 11 -12.88 -15.22 25.70
C GLY A 11 -11.67 -14.32 25.42
N ALA A 12 -11.64 -13.13 26.03
CA ALA A 12 -10.54 -12.18 25.91
C ALA A 12 -10.03 -11.74 27.28
N ALA A 13 -8.72 -11.58 27.42
CA ALA A 13 -8.09 -10.99 28.60
C ALA A 13 -7.76 -9.52 28.33
N LEU A 14 -8.18 -8.64 29.24
CA LEU A 14 -7.92 -7.22 29.22
C LEU A 14 -7.06 -6.82 30.42
N GLN A 15 -5.94 -6.15 30.19
CA GLN A 15 -5.07 -5.68 31.26
C GLN A 15 -4.67 -4.21 31.04
N GLU A 16 -4.75 -3.40 32.09
CA GLU A 16 -4.23 -2.03 32.04
C GLU A 16 -2.71 -2.04 32.24
N LEU A 17 -2.00 -1.37 31.33
CA LEU A 17 -0.56 -1.25 31.37
C LEU A 17 -0.12 0.20 31.62
N THR A 18 1.08 0.32 32.19
CA THR A 18 1.87 1.55 32.17
C THR A 18 2.41 1.82 30.76
N LEU A 19 2.92 3.03 30.52
CA LEU A 19 3.61 3.35 29.26
C LEU A 19 4.80 2.41 29.01
N ALA A 20 5.47 1.93 30.06
CA ALA A 20 6.61 1.00 29.96
C ALA A 20 6.21 -0.47 29.74
N GLY A 21 4.90 -0.78 29.67
CA GLY A 21 4.40 -2.14 29.46
C GLY A 21 4.33 -3.04 30.70
N LEU A 22 4.54 -2.47 31.89
CA LEU A 22 4.27 -3.15 33.16
C LEU A 22 2.78 -3.07 33.50
N ALA A 23 2.26 -4.06 34.22
CA ALA A 23 0.89 -4.03 34.73
C ALA A 23 0.67 -2.78 35.62
N GLN A 24 -0.48 -2.13 35.48
CA GLN A 24 -0.82 -0.96 36.28
C GLN A 24 -0.92 -1.33 37.76
N PRO A 25 -0.16 -0.70 38.69
CA PRO A 25 -0.18 -1.09 40.10
C PRO A 25 -1.55 -0.97 40.78
N ALA A 26 -2.38 -0.02 40.31
CA ALA A 26 -3.74 0.16 40.81
C ALA A 26 -4.72 -0.93 40.34
N ASN A 27 -4.40 -1.66 39.26
CA ASN A 27 -5.22 -2.73 38.71
C ASN A 27 -4.33 -3.78 38.01
N PRO A 28 -3.56 -4.57 38.78
CA PRO A 28 -2.52 -5.44 38.23
C PRO A 28 -3.10 -6.70 37.57
N GLU A 29 -4.27 -7.16 38.02
CA GLU A 29 -4.88 -8.41 37.56
C GLU A 29 -5.62 -8.23 36.22
N PRO A 30 -5.47 -9.16 35.27
CA PRO A 30 -6.22 -9.12 34.02
C PRO A 30 -7.70 -9.44 34.24
N ARG A 31 -8.57 -8.66 33.59
CA ARG A 31 -10.00 -8.91 33.52
C ARG A 31 -10.31 -9.82 32.34
N VAL A 32 -10.89 -10.99 32.60
CA VAL A 32 -11.39 -11.88 31.56
C VAL A 32 -12.82 -11.46 31.17
N VAL A 33 -13.06 -11.31 29.88
CA VAL A 33 -14.34 -10.88 29.29
C VAL A 33 -14.78 -11.92 28.27
N ALA A 34 -16.05 -12.33 28.30
CA ALA A 34 -16.60 -13.19 27.26
C ALA A 34 -16.59 -12.45 25.90
N LEU A 35 -16.35 -13.16 24.79
CA LEU A 35 -16.30 -12.52 23.47
C LEU A 35 -17.61 -11.81 23.11
N THR A 36 -18.75 -12.31 23.59
CA THR A 36 -20.07 -11.69 23.43
C THR A 36 -20.19 -10.33 24.10
N ASP A 37 -19.48 -10.11 25.20
CA ASP A 37 -19.55 -8.88 25.99
C ASP A 37 -18.43 -7.89 25.63
N LEU A 38 -17.43 -8.34 24.86
CA LEU A 38 -16.23 -7.58 24.56
C LEU A 38 -16.55 -6.23 23.90
N ALA A 39 -17.46 -6.21 22.91
CA ALA A 39 -17.86 -4.99 22.23
C ALA A 39 -18.43 -3.94 23.20
N ALA A 40 -19.27 -4.36 24.15
CA ALA A 40 -19.84 -3.46 25.16
C ALA A 40 -18.75 -2.89 26.09
N VAL A 41 -17.83 -3.74 26.54
CA VAL A 41 -16.69 -3.32 27.40
C VAL A 41 -15.77 -2.35 26.67
N VAL A 42 -15.42 -2.62 25.41
CA VAL A 42 -14.57 -1.72 24.60
C VAL A 42 -15.25 -0.36 24.43
N ARG A 43 -16.55 -0.34 24.11
CA ARG A 43 -17.34 0.90 23.98
C ARG A 43 -17.33 1.72 25.26
N GLU A 44 -17.51 1.08 26.41
CA GLU A 44 -17.47 1.74 27.71
C GLU A 44 -16.08 2.37 27.98
N LEU A 45 -15.01 1.64 27.71
CA LEU A 45 -13.64 2.11 27.96
C LEU A 45 -13.22 3.25 27.03
N GLU A 46 -13.63 3.21 25.77
CA GLU A 46 -13.45 4.30 24.81
C GLU A 46 -14.16 5.59 25.26
N ALA A 47 -15.33 5.47 25.92
CA ALA A 47 -16.08 6.63 26.43
C ALA A 47 -15.46 7.29 27.67
N ARG A 48 -14.73 6.55 28.51
CA ARG A 48 -14.19 7.05 29.79
C ARG A 48 -13.11 8.14 29.65
N ARG A 49 -12.47 8.29 28.47
CA ARG A 49 -11.47 9.30 28.10
C ARG A 49 -10.62 9.87 29.27
N PRO A 50 -9.84 9.05 29.98
CA PRO A 50 -9.04 9.50 31.12
C PRO A 50 -8.02 10.56 30.70
N GLY A 51 -8.01 11.71 31.39
CA GLY A 51 -7.16 12.85 31.04
C GLY A 51 -7.52 13.52 29.71
N GLY A 52 -8.77 13.36 29.24
CA GLY A 52 -9.26 13.93 27.99
C GLY A 52 -8.80 13.18 26.74
N GLN A 53 -8.08 12.07 26.88
CA GLN A 53 -7.60 11.25 25.76
C GLN A 53 -8.26 9.87 25.76
N PRO A 54 -8.61 9.32 24.58
CA PRO A 54 -9.07 7.95 24.46
C PRO A 54 -7.94 6.96 24.80
N PRO A 55 -8.27 5.75 25.28
CA PRO A 55 -7.28 4.73 25.58
C PRO A 55 -6.48 4.35 24.32
N ARG A 56 -5.24 3.89 24.52
CA ARG A 56 -4.47 3.24 23.47
C ARG A 56 -4.57 1.73 23.66
N TRP A 57 -5.23 1.06 22.72
CA TRP A 57 -5.33 -0.38 22.69
C TRP A 57 -4.03 -1.02 22.23
N ILE A 58 -3.60 -2.09 22.87
CA ILE A 58 -2.42 -2.87 22.52
C ILE A 58 -2.91 -4.28 22.23
N TRP A 59 -2.51 -4.83 21.09
CA TRP A 59 -2.87 -6.18 20.70
C TRP A 59 -1.80 -6.73 19.76
N HIS A 60 -1.78 -8.05 19.59
CA HIS A 60 -0.87 -8.71 18.67
C HIS A 60 -0.97 -8.12 17.25
N ARG A 61 -2.16 -8.23 16.64
CA ARG A 61 -2.49 -7.66 15.33
C ARG A 61 -3.88 -7.03 15.37
N THR A 62 -4.03 -5.90 14.69
CA THR A 62 -5.30 -5.18 14.58
C THR A 62 -6.38 -6.02 13.87
N GLN A 63 -5.98 -6.81 12.87
CA GLN A 63 -6.87 -7.68 12.11
C GLN A 63 -7.54 -8.79 12.97
N ASP A 64 -6.92 -9.17 14.09
CA ASP A 64 -7.41 -10.26 14.93
C ASP A 64 -8.58 -9.80 15.84
N TRP A 65 -8.75 -8.48 16.04
CA TRP A 65 -9.71 -7.92 17.00
C TRP A 65 -10.66 -6.89 16.38
N TYR A 66 -10.11 -5.92 15.65
CA TYR A 66 -10.85 -4.73 15.29
C TYR A 66 -11.98 -4.97 14.26
N PRO A 67 -11.85 -5.87 13.27
CA PRO A 67 -12.96 -6.19 12.36
C PRO A 67 -14.23 -6.68 13.08
N ALA A 68 -14.10 -7.51 14.12
CA ALA A 68 -15.24 -7.99 14.91
C ALA A 68 -15.88 -6.88 15.76
N LEU A 69 -15.07 -5.95 16.27
CA LEU A 69 -15.53 -4.77 17.00
C LEU A 69 -16.30 -3.82 16.05
N LEU A 70 -15.78 -3.58 14.85
CA LEU A 70 -16.45 -2.79 13.82
C LEU A 70 -17.79 -3.39 13.42
N ALA A 71 -17.85 -4.71 13.19
CA ALA A 71 -19.11 -5.43 12.93
C ALA A 71 -20.14 -5.28 14.06
N SER A 72 -19.69 -5.03 15.29
CA SER A 72 -20.52 -4.75 16.47
C SER A 72 -20.80 -3.26 16.70
N GLY A 73 -20.46 -2.39 15.75
CA GLY A 73 -20.62 -0.93 15.87
C GLY A 73 -19.70 -0.30 16.91
N VAL A 74 -18.49 -0.83 17.09
CA VAL A 74 -17.49 -0.30 18.03
C VAL A 74 -16.26 0.17 17.27
N GLU A 75 -15.95 1.44 17.46
CA GLU A 75 -14.84 2.14 16.85
C GLU A 75 -13.79 2.47 17.91
N VAL A 76 -12.52 2.11 17.66
CA VAL A 76 -11.40 2.43 18.57
C VAL A 76 -10.64 3.65 18.07
N GLU A 77 -10.16 4.54 18.95
CA GLU A 77 -9.48 5.75 18.44
C GLU A 77 -7.99 5.51 18.16
N ARG A 78 -7.31 4.77 19.04
CA ARG A 78 -5.85 4.59 19.02
C ARG A 78 -5.49 3.14 19.32
N CYS A 79 -4.53 2.60 18.58
CA CYS A 79 -3.90 1.33 18.93
C CYS A 79 -2.38 1.39 18.90
N TYR A 80 -1.78 0.27 19.29
CA TYR A 80 -0.40 -0.11 19.12
C TYR A 80 -0.41 -1.56 18.61
N ASP A 81 -0.05 -1.76 17.35
CA ASP A 81 -0.03 -3.07 16.70
C ASP A 81 1.34 -3.71 16.91
N LEU A 82 1.42 -4.73 17.78
CA LEU A 82 2.71 -5.31 18.20
C LEU A 82 3.49 -5.90 17.02
N THR A 83 2.81 -6.57 16.08
CA THR A 83 3.46 -7.15 14.91
C THR A 83 4.05 -6.07 13.99
N LEU A 84 3.28 -5.04 13.66
CA LEU A 84 3.77 -3.97 12.78
C LEU A 84 4.89 -3.16 13.42
N CYS A 85 4.73 -2.79 14.69
CA CYS A 85 5.73 -2.04 15.44
C CYS A 85 7.00 -2.85 15.68
N GLY A 86 6.86 -4.14 16.02
CA GLY A 86 7.99 -5.05 16.23
C GLY A 86 8.82 -5.23 14.96
N ASN A 87 8.17 -5.41 13.80
CA ASN A 87 8.85 -5.46 12.51
C ASN A 87 9.69 -4.20 12.24
N ILE A 88 9.14 -3.01 12.49
CA ILE A 88 9.87 -1.75 12.30
C ILE A 88 11.07 -1.67 13.25
N LEU A 89 10.88 -1.98 14.54
CA LEU A 89 11.93 -1.95 15.55
C LEU A 89 13.03 -2.99 15.32
N ALA A 90 12.69 -4.16 14.79
CA ALA A 90 13.65 -5.23 14.50
C ALA A 90 14.61 -4.85 13.37
N PHE A 91 14.12 -4.15 12.34
CA PHE A 91 14.93 -3.78 11.17
C PHE A 91 15.53 -2.38 11.23
N SER A 92 14.94 -1.46 12.00
CA SER A 92 15.38 -0.07 12.06
C SER A 92 16.83 0.07 12.52
N GLN A 93 17.63 0.83 11.77
CA GLN A 93 18.99 1.20 12.17
C GLN A 93 19.01 2.10 13.41
N PHE A 94 17.89 2.74 13.78
CA PHE A 94 17.81 3.56 14.98
C PHE A 94 17.74 2.72 16.26
N SER A 95 17.25 1.49 16.18
CA SER A 95 17.16 0.53 17.29
C SER A 95 18.13 -0.64 17.16
N ALA A 96 18.98 -0.68 16.14
CA ALA A 96 19.86 -1.83 15.83
C ALA A 96 20.85 -2.19 16.96
N HIS A 97 21.19 -1.25 17.85
CA HIS A 97 22.04 -1.47 19.02
C HIS A 97 21.30 -2.02 20.24
N THR A 98 19.97 -2.05 20.22
CA THR A 98 19.13 -2.54 21.33
C THR A 98 19.06 -4.07 21.34
N ASP A 99 18.86 -4.65 22.52
CA ASP A 99 18.76 -6.10 22.67
C ASP A 99 17.55 -6.67 21.90
N TYR A 100 16.45 -5.92 21.85
CA TYR A 100 15.26 -6.28 21.07
C TYR A 100 15.62 -6.54 19.60
N ALA A 101 16.31 -5.61 18.95
CA ALA A 101 16.66 -5.73 17.54
C ALA A 101 17.73 -6.80 17.26
N ARG A 102 18.56 -7.14 18.24
CA ARG A 102 19.59 -8.19 18.14
C ARG A 102 19.04 -9.61 18.30
N ASN A 103 18.03 -9.76 19.15
CA ASN A 103 17.45 -11.06 19.49
C ASN A 103 16.21 -11.41 18.64
N THR A 104 15.66 -10.45 17.90
CA THR A 104 14.55 -10.72 16.98
C THR A 104 15.08 -11.38 15.70
N ASP A 105 14.53 -12.54 15.36
CA ASP A 105 14.84 -13.22 14.10
C ASP A 105 14.46 -12.37 12.90
N ARG A 106 15.48 -11.90 12.17
CA ARG A 106 15.30 -11.14 10.94
C ARG A 106 15.27 -12.12 9.78
N VAL A 107 14.08 -12.45 9.27
CA VAL A 107 13.99 -13.21 8.01
C VAL A 107 14.48 -12.30 6.87
N PRO A 108 15.59 -12.63 6.18
CA PRO A 108 16.05 -11.85 5.04
C PRO A 108 15.03 -11.99 3.91
N VAL A 109 14.63 -10.87 3.31
CA VAL A 109 13.74 -10.91 2.14
C VAL A 109 14.57 -11.34 0.92
N GLU A 110 14.28 -12.53 0.36
CA GLU A 110 15.03 -13.13 -0.75
C GLU A 110 14.99 -12.26 -2.02
N ASP A 111 13.87 -11.60 -2.30
CA ASP A 111 13.75 -10.57 -3.34
C ASP A 111 12.97 -9.34 -2.79
N PRO A 112 13.67 -8.27 -2.37
CA PRO A 112 13.04 -7.07 -1.83
C PRO A 112 12.17 -6.30 -2.84
N ALA A 113 12.26 -6.62 -4.14
CA ALA A 113 11.53 -5.95 -5.21
C ALA A 113 10.18 -6.60 -5.53
N LEU A 114 9.91 -7.81 -4.99
CA LEU A 114 8.65 -8.51 -5.20
C LEU A 114 7.76 -8.42 -3.95
N PRO A 115 6.44 -8.13 -4.10
CA PRO A 115 5.51 -8.30 -3.00
C PRO A 115 5.46 -9.79 -2.58
N PRO A 116 5.11 -10.10 -1.31
CA PRO A 116 4.98 -11.48 -0.85
C PRO A 116 4.01 -12.26 -1.76
N LYS A 117 4.43 -13.45 -2.19
CA LYS A 117 3.76 -14.27 -3.21
C LYS A 117 2.44 -14.91 -2.77
N SER A 118 1.96 -14.70 -1.54
CA SER A 118 0.75 -15.34 -1.03
C SER A 118 -0.50 -14.51 -1.30
N LEU A 119 -1.05 -14.67 -2.51
CA LEU A 119 -2.49 -14.52 -2.71
C LEU A 119 -3.15 -15.75 -2.06
N GLN A 120 -3.88 -15.58 -0.96
CA GLN A 120 -4.81 -16.62 -0.55
C GLN A 120 -5.89 -16.77 -1.64
N PRO A 121 -6.39 -17.99 -1.88
CA PRO A 121 -7.46 -18.20 -2.85
C PRO A 121 -8.69 -17.37 -2.47
N PRO A 122 -9.53 -17.00 -3.45
CA PRO A 122 -10.81 -16.33 -3.18
C PRO A 122 -11.63 -17.14 -2.18
N ARG A 123 -12.47 -16.46 -1.41
CA ARG A 123 -13.42 -17.11 -0.50
C ARG A 123 -14.28 -18.09 -1.31
N PRO A 124 -14.45 -19.35 -0.89
CA PRO A 124 -15.32 -20.27 -1.61
C PRO A 124 -16.77 -19.73 -1.64
N PRO A 125 -17.54 -20.03 -2.70
CA PRO A 125 -18.95 -19.67 -2.80
C PRO A 125 -19.76 -20.16 -1.59
N ALA A 126 -20.79 -19.41 -1.18
CA ALA A 126 -21.61 -19.72 -0.01
C ALA A 126 -22.33 -21.08 -0.08
N ASP A 127 -22.50 -21.60 -1.29
CA ASP A 127 -23.12 -22.87 -1.67
C ASP A 127 -22.11 -24.03 -1.81
N GLN A 128 -20.80 -23.76 -1.72
CA GLN A 128 -19.77 -24.79 -1.59
C GLN A 128 -19.24 -24.76 -0.16
N GLY A 129 -19.88 -25.54 0.72
CA GLY A 129 -19.32 -25.86 2.03
C GLY A 129 -17.90 -26.38 1.84
N ALA A 130 -16.92 -25.66 2.39
CA ALA A 130 -15.53 -26.08 2.35
C ALA A 130 -15.42 -27.45 3.03
N LEU A 131 -15.18 -28.49 2.24
CA LEU A 131 -15.18 -29.91 2.66
C LEU A 131 -14.07 -30.24 3.70
N PHE A 132 -13.27 -29.25 4.11
CA PHE A 132 -12.17 -29.39 5.08
C PHE A 132 -12.05 -28.22 6.07
N ASP A 133 -12.98 -27.27 6.11
CA ASP A 133 -12.98 -26.24 7.17
C ASP A 133 -13.98 -26.63 8.25
N ASP A 134 -13.46 -27.28 9.29
CA ASP A 134 -14.15 -27.38 10.58
C ASP A 134 -14.37 -25.93 11.09
N PRO A 135 -15.61 -25.52 11.42
CA PRO A 135 -15.84 -24.20 11.97
C PRO A 135 -15.23 -24.16 13.37
N ALA A 136 -13.97 -23.73 13.45
CA ALA A 136 -13.32 -23.46 14.72
C ALA A 136 -14.01 -22.26 15.37
N THR A 137 -15.10 -22.51 16.11
CA THR A 137 -15.67 -21.65 17.15
C THR A 137 -14.75 -21.62 18.37
N GLY A 138 -13.45 -21.36 18.13
CA GLY A 138 -12.44 -21.12 19.15
C GLY A 138 -11.93 -19.69 19.04
N PRO A 139 -11.39 -19.10 20.13
CA PRO A 139 -10.68 -17.84 20.02
C PRO A 139 -9.56 -17.98 18.98
N PRO A 140 -9.18 -16.89 18.28
CA PRO A 140 -8.04 -16.94 17.37
C PRO A 140 -6.83 -17.50 18.14
N PRO A 141 -5.99 -18.36 17.53
CA PRO A 141 -4.75 -18.80 18.16
C PRO A 141 -3.89 -17.56 18.36
N GLY A 142 -3.92 -17.03 19.58
CA GLY A 142 -3.25 -15.79 19.95
C GLY A 142 -2.20 -16.09 21.01
N ALA A 143 -1.06 -15.40 20.93
CA ALA A 143 -0.05 -15.46 21.96
C ALA A 143 -0.67 -15.12 23.34
N PRO A 144 -0.28 -15.83 24.42
CA PRO A 144 -0.77 -15.58 25.76
C PRO A 144 -0.53 -14.13 26.19
N LEU A 145 -1.40 -13.60 27.06
CA LEU A 145 -1.35 -12.23 27.57
C LEU A 145 0.06 -11.84 28.06
N GLU A 146 0.71 -12.73 28.81
CA GLU A 146 2.02 -12.48 29.40
C GLU A 146 3.14 -12.33 28.35
N GLU A 147 3.05 -13.07 27.24
CA GLU A 147 3.96 -12.93 26.11
C GLU A 147 3.74 -11.59 25.42
N LEU A 148 2.49 -11.21 25.13
CA LEU A 148 2.19 -9.91 24.51
C LEU A 148 2.57 -8.72 25.38
N ARG A 149 2.43 -8.86 26.71
CA ARG A 149 2.86 -7.85 27.68
C ARG A 149 4.38 -7.71 27.68
N SER A 150 5.10 -8.83 27.71
CA SER A 150 6.56 -8.86 27.65
C SER A 150 7.08 -8.27 26.34
N GLU A 151 6.44 -8.61 25.23
CA GLU A 151 6.73 -8.09 23.89
C GLU A 151 6.52 -6.56 23.84
N TYR A 152 5.39 -6.06 24.31
CA TYR A 152 5.15 -4.62 24.39
C TYR A 152 6.21 -3.92 25.25
N ALA A 153 6.53 -4.44 26.44
CA ALA A 153 7.56 -3.86 27.31
C ALA A 153 8.95 -3.86 26.65
N ALA A 154 9.31 -4.93 25.95
CA ALA A 154 10.57 -5.03 25.21
C ALA A 154 10.65 -4.01 24.07
N GLN A 155 9.56 -3.81 23.33
CA GLN A 155 9.47 -2.77 22.30
C GLN A 155 9.58 -1.35 22.88
N GLN A 156 8.93 -1.07 24.01
CA GLN A 156 9.04 0.24 24.68
C GLN A 156 10.45 0.50 25.20
N SER A 157 11.12 -0.53 25.74
CA SER A 157 12.52 -0.46 26.15
C SER A 157 13.44 -0.18 24.95
N ALA A 158 13.22 -0.85 23.82
CA ALA A 158 13.96 -0.61 22.58
C ALA A 158 13.79 0.83 22.09
N LEU A 159 12.56 1.35 22.07
CA LEU A 159 12.28 2.74 21.69
C LEU A 159 12.93 3.74 22.65
N ALA A 160 12.90 3.48 23.96
CA ALA A 160 13.57 4.31 24.96
C ALA A 160 15.10 4.31 24.79
N GLY A 161 15.68 3.19 24.35
CA GLY A 161 17.10 3.04 24.04
C GLY A 161 17.56 3.76 22.76
N VAL A 162 16.64 4.23 21.90
CA VAL A 162 16.98 5.01 20.71
C VAL A 162 17.55 6.37 21.10
N GLY A 163 18.63 6.78 20.44
CA GLY A 163 19.26 8.08 20.61
C GLY A 163 18.33 9.26 20.30
N THR A 164 18.59 10.40 20.94
CA THR A 164 17.79 11.63 20.77
C THR A 164 18.37 12.57 19.71
N GLU A 165 19.58 12.30 19.21
CA GLU A 165 20.20 13.05 18.13
C GLU A 165 19.30 13.08 16.88
N GLU A 166 19.27 14.23 16.20
CA GLU A 166 18.42 14.45 15.02
C GLU A 166 16.94 14.06 15.22
N ASN A 167 16.46 14.12 16.47
CA ASN A 167 15.10 13.75 16.85
C ASN A 167 14.74 12.29 16.53
N ARG A 168 15.71 11.37 16.45
CA ARG A 168 15.52 9.97 16.01
C ARG A 168 14.45 9.22 16.79
N ARG A 169 14.49 9.29 18.13
CA ARG A 169 13.49 8.65 19.00
C ARG A 169 12.05 9.09 18.65
N ASN A 170 11.80 10.39 18.55
CA ASN A 170 10.46 10.91 18.26
C ASN A 170 10.03 10.59 16.82
N ARG A 171 10.96 10.60 15.86
CA ARG A 171 10.70 10.17 14.47
C ARG A 171 10.27 8.72 14.41
N LEU A 172 10.97 7.83 15.12
CA LEU A 172 10.61 6.42 15.19
C LEU A 172 9.28 6.22 15.92
N GLN A 173 9.05 6.92 17.03
CA GLN A 173 7.77 6.89 17.74
C GLN A 173 6.60 7.32 16.85
N LEU A 174 6.79 8.36 16.03
CA LEU A 174 5.80 8.80 15.04
C LEU A 174 5.53 7.71 14.00
N LEU A 175 6.57 7.04 13.50
CA LEU A 175 6.41 5.92 12.57
C LEU A 175 5.57 4.78 13.17
N LEU A 176 5.87 4.36 14.40
CA LEU A 176 5.12 3.29 15.08
C LEU A 176 3.65 3.68 15.29
N ALA A 177 3.39 4.94 15.65
CA ALA A 177 2.05 5.46 15.80
C ALA A 177 1.29 5.55 14.47
N ALA A 178 1.96 6.00 13.40
CA ALA A 178 1.39 6.11 12.07
C ALA A 178 1.07 4.73 11.47
N GLU A 179 1.96 3.74 11.63
CA GLU A 179 1.74 2.37 11.15
C GLU A 179 0.59 1.68 11.90
N SER A 180 0.49 1.91 13.22
CA SER A 180 -0.64 1.42 14.03
C SER A 180 -1.96 2.08 13.60
N ALA A 181 -1.97 3.39 13.35
CA ALA A 181 -3.14 4.09 12.84
C ALA A 181 -3.53 3.59 11.44
N ALA A 182 -2.56 3.32 10.57
CA ALA A 182 -2.76 2.72 9.27
C ALA A 182 -3.47 1.35 9.36
N ALA A 183 -3.12 0.51 10.33
CA ALA A 183 -3.79 -0.78 10.56
C ALA A 183 -5.28 -0.64 10.89
N ILE A 184 -5.62 0.34 11.71
CA ILE A 184 -7.02 0.69 12.02
C ILE A 184 -7.74 1.22 10.79
N VAL A 185 -7.10 2.13 10.03
CA VAL A 185 -7.65 2.69 8.78
C VAL A 185 -7.95 1.57 7.78
N ALA A 186 -7.03 0.61 7.63
CA ALA A 186 -7.20 -0.55 6.75
C ALA A 186 -8.45 -1.37 7.12
N ALA A 187 -8.63 -1.66 8.41
CA ALA A 187 -9.80 -2.39 8.90
C ALA A 187 -11.12 -1.60 8.70
N GLU A 188 -11.09 -0.29 8.91
CA GLU A 188 -12.25 0.59 8.66
C GLU A 188 -12.63 0.63 7.17
N MET A 189 -11.65 0.78 6.27
CA MET A 189 -11.90 0.74 4.83
C MET A 189 -12.44 -0.63 4.39
N GLN A 190 -11.91 -1.72 4.93
CA GLN A 190 -12.42 -3.07 4.65
C GLN A 190 -13.86 -3.23 5.12
N HIS A 191 -14.19 -2.70 6.30
CA HIS A 191 -15.55 -2.76 6.86
C HIS A 191 -16.54 -1.91 6.05
N ALA A 192 -16.18 -0.66 5.75
CA ALA A 192 -16.99 0.26 4.95
C ALA A 192 -17.22 -0.25 3.53
N GLY A 193 -16.12 -0.71 2.89
CA GLY A 193 -16.08 -1.10 1.50
C GLY A 193 -16.12 0.08 0.54
N VAL A 194 -15.57 -0.12 -0.66
CA VAL A 194 -15.71 0.80 -1.78
C VAL A 194 -17.14 0.65 -2.34
N PRO A 195 -17.91 1.74 -2.51
CA PRO A 195 -19.25 1.64 -3.08
C PRO A 195 -19.16 1.18 -4.54
N TRP A 196 -19.91 0.12 -4.86
CA TRP A 196 -19.78 -0.62 -6.11
C TRP A 196 -21.15 -0.99 -6.68
N ARG A 197 -21.37 -0.70 -7.96
CA ARG A 197 -22.58 -1.02 -8.71
C ARG A 197 -22.36 -2.26 -9.56
N GLU A 198 -22.88 -3.39 -9.10
CA GLU A 198 -22.79 -4.70 -9.76
C GLU A 198 -23.42 -4.65 -11.16
N ASP A 199 -24.59 -4.04 -11.29
CA ASP A 199 -25.31 -3.88 -12.54
C ASP A 199 -24.51 -3.09 -13.59
N LEU A 200 -23.85 -1.99 -13.19
CA LEU A 200 -22.96 -1.24 -14.07
C LEU A 200 -21.73 -2.06 -14.46
N HIS A 201 -21.18 -2.83 -13.52
CA HIS A 201 -20.05 -3.71 -13.82
C HIS A 201 -20.44 -4.78 -14.84
N GLU A 202 -21.59 -5.43 -14.67
CA GLU A 202 -22.10 -6.42 -15.62
C GLU A 202 -22.35 -5.82 -17.00
N GLN A 203 -22.89 -4.59 -17.08
CA GLN A 203 -23.06 -3.87 -18.34
C GLN A 203 -21.73 -3.57 -19.03
N ILE A 204 -20.71 -3.13 -18.28
CA ILE A 204 -19.35 -2.90 -18.79
C ILE A 204 -18.77 -4.20 -19.36
N LEU A 205 -18.88 -5.30 -18.61
CA LEU A 205 -18.39 -6.60 -19.05
C LEU A 205 -19.15 -7.08 -20.29
N ALA A 206 -20.47 -6.96 -20.31
CA ALA A 206 -21.30 -7.31 -21.45
C ALA A 206 -20.94 -6.50 -22.71
N GLY A 207 -20.69 -5.20 -22.54
CA GLY A 207 -20.24 -4.31 -23.60
C GLY A 207 -18.90 -4.72 -24.20
N HIS A 208 -17.94 -5.15 -23.39
CA HIS A 208 -16.60 -5.53 -23.85
C HIS A 208 -16.44 -7.00 -24.28
N LEU A 209 -17.16 -7.92 -23.65
CA LEU A 209 -16.94 -9.37 -23.78
C LEU A 209 -18.12 -10.12 -24.42
N GLY A 210 -19.28 -9.48 -24.54
CA GLY A 210 -20.55 -10.14 -24.90
C GLY A 210 -21.29 -10.66 -23.66
N PRO A 211 -22.41 -11.38 -23.83
CA PRO A 211 -23.19 -11.90 -22.70
C PRO A 211 -22.32 -12.78 -21.79
N ARG A 212 -22.66 -12.81 -20.49
CA ARG A 212 -21.97 -13.63 -19.49
C ARG A 212 -21.92 -15.09 -19.98
N PRO A 213 -20.73 -15.68 -20.18
CA PRO A 213 -20.63 -17.03 -20.71
C PRO A 213 -21.06 -18.06 -19.65
N PRO A 214 -21.48 -19.27 -20.07
CA PRO A 214 -21.58 -20.40 -19.16
C PRO A 214 -20.24 -20.70 -18.47
N ALA A 215 -20.28 -21.29 -17.29
CA ALA A 215 -19.08 -21.65 -16.54
C ALA A 215 -18.10 -22.50 -17.38
N GLY A 216 -16.83 -22.11 -17.37
CA GLY A 216 -15.76 -22.79 -18.13
C GLY A 216 -15.69 -22.44 -19.62
N GLN A 217 -16.59 -21.60 -20.15
CA GLN A 217 -16.53 -21.17 -21.55
C GLN A 217 -15.91 -19.78 -21.71
N ARG A 218 -15.25 -19.57 -22.85
CA ARG A 218 -14.70 -18.26 -23.23
C ARG A 218 -15.83 -17.31 -23.64
N PRO A 219 -15.78 -16.02 -23.26
CA PRO A 219 -16.71 -15.02 -23.76
C PRO A 219 -16.73 -14.93 -25.29
N VAL A 220 -17.91 -14.67 -25.87
CA VAL A 220 -18.14 -14.74 -27.32
C VAL A 220 -17.20 -13.83 -28.12
N LYS A 221 -16.95 -12.60 -27.63
CA LYS A 221 -16.04 -11.66 -28.31
C LYS A 221 -14.58 -12.12 -28.26
N LEU A 222 -14.17 -12.77 -27.17
CA LEU A 222 -12.84 -13.35 -27.06
C LEU A 222 -12.69 -14.58 -27.97
N GLU A 223 -13.72 -15.42 -28.09
CA GLU A 223 -13.69 -16.56 -29.03
C GLU A 223 -13.63 -16.09 -30.49
N ALA A 224 -14.36 -15.02 -30.84
CA ALA A 224 -14.28 -14.43 -32.18
C ALA A 224 -12.86 -13.96 -32.52
N LEU A 225 -12.20 -13.23 -31.61
CA LEU A 225 -10.80 -12.82 -31.78
C LEU A 225 -9.84 -14.01 -31.82
N ALA A 226 -10.08 -15.05 -31.02
CA ALA A 226 -9.28 -16.27 -31.09
C ALA A 226 -9.41 -16.97 -32.46
N ALA A 227 -10.62 -17.03 -33.01
CA ALA A 227 -10.88 -17.58 -34.33
C ALA A 227 -10.20 -16.75 -35.44
N GLU A 228 -10.28 -15.43 -35.36
CA GLU A 228 -9.58 -14.52 -36.28
C GLU A 228 -8.05 -14.73 -36.24
N LEU A 229 -7.47 -14.82 -35.03
CA LEU A 229 -6.04 -15.09 -34.86
C LEU A 229 -5.63 -16.46 -35.41
N ARG A 230 -6.46 -17.50 -35.24
CA ARG A 230 -6.22 -18.85 -35.81
C ARG A 230 -6.11 -18.80 -37.33
N VAL A 231 -6.94 -17.98 -37.99
CA VAL A 231 -6.90 -17.77 -39.44
C VAL A 231 -5.68 -16.94 -39.83
N MET A 232 -5.47 -15.77 -39.22
CA MET A 232 -4.37 -14.86 -39.59
C MET A 232 -2.97 -15.44 -39.35
N LEU A 233 -2.82 -16.32 -38.36
CA LEU A 233 -1.56 -16.99 -38.03
C LEU A 233 -1.49 -18.42 -38.60
N ASN A 234 -2.38 -18.80 -39.51
CA ASN A 234 -2.42 -20.14 -40.13
C ASN A 234 -2.25 -21.28 -39.10
N SER A 235 -2.94 -21.17 -37.97
CA SER A 235 -2.74 -22.03 -36.80
C SER A 235 -4.10 -22.42 -36.19
N PRO A 236 -4.81 -23.41 -36.75
CA PRO A 236 -6.18 -23.77 -36.34
C PRO A 236 -6.32 -24.16 -34.86
N GLY A 237 -5.29 -24.76 -34.27
CA GLY A 237 -5.27 -25.18 -32.86
C GLY A 237 -4.77 -24.12 -31.88
N LEU A 238 -4.53 -22.87 -32.34
CA LEU A 238 -3.95 -21.83 -31.48
C LEU A 238 -4.84 -21.57 -30.25
N ASN A 239 -4.22 -21.64 -29.08
CA ASN A 239 -4.73 -21.10 -27.83
C ASN A 239 -3.98 -19.80 -27.47
N PRO A 240 -4.58 -18.61 -27.69
CA PRO A 240 -3.89 -17.35 -27.43
C PRO A 240 -3.63 -17.07 -25.94
N ASP A 241 -4.27 -17.80 -25.02
CA ASP A 241 -4.02 -17.70 -23.58
C ASP A 241 -2.73 -18.43 -23.15
N SER A 242 -2.19 -19.32 -23.99
CA SER A 242 -0.92 -20.02 -23.74
C SER A 242 0.26 -19.23 -24.32
N PRO A 243 1.17 -18.66 -23.49
CA PRO A 243 2.30 -17.89 -24.01
C PRO A 243 3.21 -18.71 -24.93
N GLN A 244 3.40 -20.00 -24.64
CA GLN A 244 4.24 -20.89 -25.44
C GLN A 244 3.61 -21.21 -26.80
N ASP A 245 2.29 -21.37 -26.85
CA ASP A 245 1.59 -21.64 -28.10
C ASP A 245 1.53 -20.38 -28.98
N LEU A 246 1.25 -19.23 -28.36
CA LEU A 246 1.27 -17.94 -29.03
C LEU A 246 2.65 -17.61 -29.61
N MET A 247 3.73 -17.76 -28.84
CA MET A 247 5.09 -17.50 -29.35
C MET A 247 5.43 -18.39 -30.55
N ARG A 248 5.10 -19.69 -30.48
CA ARG A 248 5.30 -20.60 -31.61
C ARG A 248 4.51 -20.19 -32.85
N ALA A 249 3.26 -19.76 -32.68
CA ALA A 249 2.44 -19.28 -33.80
C ALA A 249 2.96 -17.97 -34.41
N LEU A 250 3.42 -17.03 -33.58
CA LEU A 250 4.04 -15.78 -34.03
C LEU A 250 5.32 -16.05 -34.85
N HIS A 251 6.25 -16.84 -34.33
CA HIS A 251 7.50 -17.16 -35.03
C HIS A 251 7.28 -17.89 -36.35
N ARG A 252 6.32 -18.84 -36.42
CA ARG A 252 5.98 -19.54 -37.67
C ARG A 252 5.48 -18.61 -38.78
N ASN A 253 4.93 -17.46 -38.43
CA ASN A 253 4.44 -16.46 -39.39
C ASN A 253 5.41 -15.28 -39.56
N GLY A 254 6.70 -15.47 -39.22
CA GLY A 254 7.73 -14.45 -39.43
C GLY A 254 7.67 -13.26 -38.48
N ILE A 255 6.92 -13.38 -37.36
CA ILE A 255 6.86 -12.33 -36.33
C ILE A 255 7.93 -12.63 -35.28
N GLU A 256 9.14 -12.11 -35.49
CA GLU A 256 10.27 -12.31 -34.59
C GLU A 256 10.19 -11.42 -33.34
N VAL A 257 9.57 -11.96 -32.29
CA VAL A 257 9.54 -11.34 -30.96
C VAL A 257 10.19 -12.24 -29.92
N LYS A 258 10.84 -11.67 -28.92
CA LYS A 258 11.44 -12.36 -27.76
C LYS A 258 10.42 -12.55 -26.64
N SER A 259 9.39 -11.71 -26.59
CA SER A 259 8.29 -11.83 -25.63
C SER A 259 6.95 -11.37 -26.22
N THR A 260 5.86 -11.75 -25.56
CA THR A 260 4.51 -11.29 -25.91
C THR A 260 4.15 -9.97 -25.23
N ARG A 261 5.14 -9.18 -24.77
CA ARG A 261 4.89 -7.88 -24.13
C ARG A 261 4.37 -6.87 -25.15
N LYS A 262 3.46 -6.00 -24.71
CA LYS A 262 2.76 -5.03 -25.58
C LYS A 262 3.71 -4.14 -26.38
N TRP A 263 4.80 -3.66 -25.79
CA TRP A 263 5.74 -2.76 -26.49
C TRP A 263 6.47 -3.49 -27.61
N GLU A 264 6.89 -4.72 -27.38
CA GLU A 264 7.61 -5.54 -28.36
C GLU A 264 6.69 -6.00 -29.49
N LEU A 265 5.46 -6.43 -29.16
CA LEU A 265 4.46 -6.77 -30.18
C LEU A 265 4.17 -5.60 -31.12
N ARG A 266 4.19 -4.36 -30.61
CA ARG A 266 3.95 -3.14 -31.40
C ARG A 266 5.07 -2.77 -32.36
N GLU A 267 6.26 -3.36 -32.23
CA GLU A 267 7.36 -3.15 -33.18
C GLU A 267 7.13 -3.93 -34.49
N SER A 268 6.24 -4.92 -34.48
CA SER A 268 5.85 -5.67 -35.67
C SER A 268 4.69 -5.00 -36.39
N SER A 269 4.78 -4.93 -37.73
CA SER A 269 3.73 -4.43 -38.63
C SER A 269 2.76 -5.52 -39.11
N HIS A 270 2.83 -6.73 -38.57
CA HIS A 270 2.00 -7.84 -39.03
C HIS A 270 0.52 -7.63 -38.69
N PRO A 271 -0.45 -7.88 -39.61
CA PRO A 271 -1.88 -7.61 -39.37
C PRO A 271 -2.46 -8.29 -38.11
N ALA A 272 -1.99 -9.49 -37.77
CA ALA A 272 -2.42 -10.22 -36.57
C ALA A 272 -2.08 -9.54 -35.24
N ILE A 273 -1.20 -8.53 -35.21
CA ILE A 273 -0.76 -7.88 -33.97
C ILE A 273 -1.89 -7.09 -33.32
N GLU A 274 -2.69 -6.36 -34.10
CA GLU A 274 -3.77 -5.54 -33.56
C GLU A 274 -4.89 -6.39 -32.92
N PRO A 275 -5.46 -7.41 -33.59
CA PRO A 275 -6.38 -8.36 -32.96
C PRO A 275 -5.78 -9.06 -31.75
N LEU A 276 -4.47 -9.38 -31.77
CA LEU A 276 -3.79 -9.99 -30.62
C LEU A 276 -3.72 -9.05 -29.41
N LEU A 277 -3.39 -7.79 -29.63
CA LEU A 277 -3.35 -6.79 -28.56
C LEU A 277 -4.74 -6.58 -27.95
N GLU A 278 -5.78 -6.60 -28.78
CA GLU A 278 -7.17 -6.51 -28.32
C GLU A 278 -7.60 -7.76 -27.56
N TYR A 279 -7.28 -8.96 -28.07
CA TYR A 279 -7.50 -10.22 -27.37
C TYR A 279 -6.86 -10.19 -25.98
N LYS A 280 -5.58 -9.78 -25.89
CA LYS A 280 -4.87 -9.70 -24.60
C LYS A 280 -5.48 -8.67 -23.66
N ARG A 281 -6.02 -7.55 -24.18
CA ARG A 281 -6.71 -6.54 -23.38
C ARG A 281 -8.00 -7.10 -22.78
N LEU A 282 -8.82 -7.77 -23.60
CA LEU A 282 -10.09 -8.37 -23.18
C LEU A 282 -9.90 -9.59 -22.29
N SER A 283 -8.91 -10.45 -22.58
CA SER A 283 -8.58 -11.62 -21.76
C SER A 283 -8.13 -11.18 -20.37
N ARG A 284 -7.30 -10.14 -20.28
CA ARG A 284 -6.94 -9.55 -18.98
C ARG A 284 -8.15 -8.98 -18.24
N LEU A 285 -9.07 -8.29 -18.91
CA LEU A 285 -10.31 -7.81 -18.28
C LEU A 285 -11.13 -8.98 -17.72
N HIS A 286 -11.36 -10.01 -18.53
CA HIS A 286 -12.13 -11.18 -18.15
C HIS A 286 -11.52 -11.94 -16.96
N THR A 287 -10.21 -12.16 -16.97
CA THR A 287 -9.54 -12.91 -15.89
C THR A 287 -9.32 -12.08 -14.63
N ALA A 288 -8.99 -10.79 -14.75
CA ALA A 288 -8.64 -9.97 -13.59
C ALA A 288 -9.84 -9.32 -12.91
N ASN A 289 -10.86 -8.90 -13.67
CA ASN A 289 -12.02 -8.16 -13.18
C ASN A 289 -13.31 -8.56 -13.90
N GLY A 290 -13.40 -9.81 -14.39
CA GLY A 290 -14.61 -10.32 -15.03
C GLY A 290 -15.65 -10.78 -14.01
N TRP A 291 -16.66 -11.52 -14.48
CA TRP A 291 -17.77 -11.97 -13.65
C TRP A 291 -17.34 -12.78 -12.42
N SER A 292 -16.38 -13.72 -12.56
CA SER A 292 -15.89 -14.48 -11.39
C SER A 292 -15.21 -13.61 -10.34
N TRP A 293 -14.60 -12.48 -10.74
CA TRP A 293 -14.09 -11.51 -9.79
C TRP A 293 -15.24 -10.75 -9.12
N LEU A 294 -16.24 -10.33 -9.90
CA LEU A 294 -17.41 -9.61 -9.40
C LEU A 294 -18.14 -10.43 -8.33
N ASP A 295 -18.44 -11.70 -8.63
CA ASP A 295 -19.14 -12.59 -7.70
C ASP A 295 -18.33 -12.87 -6.42
N ALA A 296 -17.00 -12.87 -6.50
CA ALA A 296 -16.12 -13.23 -5.38
C ALA A 296 -15.80 -12.04 -4.45
N TRP A 297 -15.82 -10.82 -4.97
CA TRP A 297 -15.27 -9.64 -4.27
C TRP A 297 -16.27 -8.53 -3.99
N VAL A 298 -17.44 -8.57 -4.63
CA VAL A 298 -18.50 -7.58 -4.43
C VAL A 298 -19.70 -8.27 -3.80
N ASP A 299 -20.17 -7.71 -2.69
CA ASP A 299 -21.37 -8.17 -1.99
C ASP A 299 -22.06 -6.99 -1.31
N GLY A 300 -23.39 -6.93 -1.43
CA GLY A 300 -24.21 -5.86 -0.87
C GLY A 300 -23.84 -4.47 -1.42
N GLY A 301 -23.49 -4.37 -2.71
CA GLY A 301 -23.11 -3.10 -3.34
C GLY A 301 -21.78 -2.52 -2.85
N ARG A 302 -20.88 -3.38 -2.36
CA ARG A 302 -19.58 -2.99 -1.81
C ARG A 302 -18.48 -3.94 -2.24
N PHE A 303 -17.38 -3.37 -2.73
CA PHE A 303 -16.11 -4.07 -2.88
C PHE A 303 -15.30 -3.92 -1.59
N ARG A 304 -14.99 -5.04 -0.91
CA ARG A 304 -14.31 -5.04 0.41
C ARG A 304 -12.92 -5.66 0.33
N PRO A 305 -11.91 -4.94 -0.17
CA PRO A 305 -10.56 -5.46 -0.24
C PRO A 305 -9.91 -5.63 1.13
N GLU A 306 -9.05 -6.63 1.27
CA GLU A 306 -8.16 -6.76 2.43
C GLU A 306 -6.85 -6.01 2.15
N TYR A 307 -6.56 -5.00 2.97
CA TYR A 307 -5.31 -4.26 2.94
C TYR A 307 -4.28 -4.87 3.90
N VAL A 308 -3.07 -5.07 3.42
CA VAL A 308 -1.92 -5.51 4.22
C VAL A 308 -0.99 -4.33 4.45
N VAL A 309 -1.19 -3.67 5.58
CA VAL A 309 -0.34 -2.56 6.04
C VAL A 309 1.08 -3.06 6.26
N GLY A 310 2.08 -2.28 5.82
CA GLY A 310 3.48 -2.69 5.89
C GLY A 310 3.83 -3.94 5.08
N GLY A 311 2.96 -4.37 4.15
CA GLY A 311 3.13 -5.61 3.39
C GLY A 311 4.32 -5.62 2.42
N VAL A 312 4.89 -4.45 2.13
CA VAL A 312 6.13 -4.28 1.36
C VAL A 312 7.20 -3.69 2.27
N VAL A 313 8.46 -4.09 2.09
CA VAL A 313 9.61 -3.65 2.91
C VAL A 313 9.76 -2.11 3.01
N SER A 314 9.28 -1.37 2.01
CA SER A 314 9.27 0.10 2.00
C SER A 314 8.22 0.72 2.93
N GLY A 315 7.32 -0.07 3.53
CA GLY A 315 6.15 0.42 4.26
C GLY A 315 4.92 0.62 3.37
N ARG A 316 5.04 0.48 2.04
CA ARG A 316 3.87 0.49 1.16
C ARG A 316 2.92 -0.66 1.51
N TRP A 317 1.63 -0.36 1.39
CA TRP A 317 0.59 -1.35 1.61
C TRP A 317 0.55 -2.34 0.44
N ALA A 318 0.25 -3.59 0.76
CA ALA A 318 -0.15 -4.61 -0.20
C ALA A 318 -1.66 -4.86 -0.08
N SER A 319 -2.23 -5.67 -0.97
CA SER A 319 -3.61 -6.14 -0.84
C SER A 319 -3.69 -7.65 -1.04
N ARG A 320 -4.56 -8.31 -0.30
CA ARG A 320 -4.87 -9.73 -0.50
C ARG A 320 -6.18 -9.86 -1.26
N GLY A 321 -6.10 -10.55 -2.39
CA GLY A 321 -7.24 -10.80 -3.26
C GLY A 321 -7.84 -9.52 -3.85
N GLY A 322 -8.79 -9.69 -4.79
CA GLY A 322 -9.58 -8.60 -5.37
C GLY A 322 -8.81 -7.55 -6.20
N GLY A 323 -7.48 -7.55 -6.23
CA GLY A 323 -6.71 -6.54 -6.95
C GLY A 323 -6.93 -5.12 -6.42
N ALA A 324 -7.17 -4.96 -5.11
CA ALA A 324 -7.51 -3.67 -4.49
C ALA A 324 -6.60 -2.52 -4.90
N LEU A 325 -5.30 -2.79 -5.01
CA LEU A 325 -4.33 -1.76 -5.36
C LEU A 325 -4.34 -1.35 -6.84
N GLN A 326 -5.21 -1.93 -7.68
CA GLN A 326 -5.31 -1.59 -9.09
C GLN A 326 -6.73 -1.82 -9.59
N ILE A 327 -7.64 -0.84 -9.41
CA ILE A 327 -8.93 -0.83 -10.11
C ILE A 327 -8.69 -0.36 -11.56
N PRO A 328 -8.80 -1.24 -12.57
CA PRO A 328 -8.51 -0.87 -13.96
C PRO A 328 -9.51 0.17 -14.46
N ARG A 329 -9.02 1.09 -15.31
CA ARG A 329 -9.85 2.16 -15.90
C ARG A 329 -11.15 1.64 -16.53
N GLN A 330 -11.10 0.46 -17.14
CA GLN A 330 -12.25 -0.16 -17.82
C GLN A 330 -13.43 -0.42 -16.89
N VAL A 331 -13.21 -0.68 -15.60
CA VAL A 331 -14.27 -1.02 -14.64
C VAL A 331 -14.49 0.08 -13.60
N ARG A 332 -13.78 1.21 -13.69
CA ARG A 332 -13.94 2.32 -12.73
C ARG A 332 -15.35 2.91 -12.72
N GLY A 333 -16.09 2.82 -13.83
CA GLY A 333 -17.50 3.24 -13.90
C GLY A 333 -18.42 2.42 -12.98
N ALA A 334 -18.00 1.24 -12.54
CA ALA A 334 -18.73 0.46 -11.54
C ALA A 334 -18.51 0.97 -10.10
N VAL A 335 -17.43 1.74 -9.84
CA VAL A 335 -17.25 2.44 -8.57
C VAL A 335 -18.10 3.71 -8.62
N HIS A 336 -19.17 3.74 -7.83
CA HIS A 336 -20.19 4.76 -7.91
C HIS A 336 -20.66 5.15 -6.52
N ALA A 337 -20.77 6.44 -6.23
CA ALA A 337 -21.27 6.93 -4.95
C ALA A 337 -22.70 6.43 -4.69
N ASP A 338 -23.00 6.14 -3.42
CA ASP A 338 -24.39 5.94 -3.01
C ASP A 338 -25.25 7.20 -3.31
N PRO A 339 -26.57 7.05 -3.50
CA PRO A 339 -27.48 8.19 -3.63
C PRO A 339 -27.29 9.23 -2.51
N GLY A 340 -27.27 10.51 -2.88
CA GLY A 340 -27.04 11.63 -1.95
C GLY A 340 -25.59 11.81 -1.50
N HIS A 341 -24.66 10.98 -1.96
CA HIS A 341 -23.24 11.06 -1.63
C HIS A 341 -22.38 11.42 -2.86
N LYS A 342 -21.12 11.74 -2.61
CA LYS A 342 -20.08 11.94 -3.62
C LYS A 342 -18.83 11.12 -3.28
N LEU A 343 -18.06 10.79 -4.30
CA LEU A 343 -16.68 10.34 -4.17
C LEU A 343 -15.77 11.56 -4.30
N ILE A 344 -14.93 11.78 -3.28
CA ILE A 344 -13.87 12.79 -3.30
C ILE A 344 -12.57 12.03 -3.49
N VAL A 345 -12.05 12.05 -4.71
CA VAL A 345 -10.81 11.37 -5.10
C VAL A 345 -9.69 12.38 -5.00
N ALA A 346 -8.69 12.09 -4.17
CA ALA A 346 -7.62 13.01 -3.85
C ALA A 346 -6.26 12.35 -4.07
N ASP A 347 -5.42 12.96 -4.91
CA ASP A 347 -4.12 12.43 -5.36
C ASP A 347 -2.99 13.39 -4.94
N ALA A 348 -2.06 12.90 -4.12
CA ALA A 348 -0.89 13.67 -3.70
C ALA A 348 0.07 13.83 -4.88
N SER A 349 -0.01 15.01 -5.51
CA SER A 349 0.59 15.26 -6.82
C SER A 349 2.11 15.20 -6.78
N GLN A 350 2.69 14.25 -7.53
CA GLN A 350 4.14 14.03 -7.62
C GLN A 350 4.79 13.86 -6.23
N LEU A 351 4.15 13.09 -5.35
CA LEU A 351 4.59 12.89 -3.96
C LEU A 351 6.08 12.51 -3.85
N GLU A 352 6.54 11.48 -4.56
CA GLU A 352 7.92 11.01 -4.42
C GLU A 352 8.99 12.05 -4.84
N PRO A 353 8.87 12.74 -5.98
CA PRO A 353 9.72 13.90 -6.28
C PRO A 353 9.77 14.97 -5.20
N ARG A 354 8.63 15.30 -4.58
CA ARG A 354 8.54 16.30 -3.51
C ARG A 354 9.18 15.81 -2.22
N VAL A 355 9.00 14.53 -1.90
CA VAL A 355 9.72 13.85 -0.82
C VAL A 355 11.23 13.90 -1.05
N LEU A 356 11.71 13.66 -2.27
CA LEU A 356 13.13 13.80 -2.58
C LEU A 356 13.62 15.24 -2.36
N ALA A 357 12.89 16.26 -2.83
CA ALA A 357 13.24 17.66 -2.59
C ALA A 357 13.32 17.98 -1.08
N ALA A 358 12.38 17.47 -0.29
CA ALA A 358 12.34 17.63 1.16
C ALA A 358 13.51 16.91 1.88
N LEU A 359 13.85 15.70 1.46
CA LEU A 359 14.92 14.88 2.04
C LEU A 359 16.31 15.45 1.73
N ALA A 360 16.54 15.80 0.47
CA ALA A 360 17.83 16.29 -0.01
C ALA A 360 18.11 17.73 0.44
N GLN A 361 17.04 18.49 0.73
CA GLN A 361 17.07 19.93 1.02
C GLN A 361 17.84 20.71 -0.06
N ASP A 362 17.64 20.31 -1.31
CA ASP A 362 18.18 21.02 -2.47
C ASP A 362 17.32 22.26 -2.72
N SER A 363 17.86 23.45 -2.48
CA SER A 363 17.10 24.71 -2.59
C SER A 363 16.58 24.96 -4.00
N ALA A 364 17.34 24.57 -5.02
CA ALA A 364 16.95 24.73 -6.41
C ALA A 364 15.78 23.81 -6.77
N MET A 365 15.78 22.58 -6.25
CA MET A 365 14.68 21.62 -6.43
C MET A 365 13.46 22.00 -5.61
N ALA A 366 13.66 22.51 -4.38
CA ALA A 366 12.57 22.98 -3.52
C ALA A 366 11.82 24.17 -4.15
N GLU A 367 12.55 25.10 -4.77
CA GLU A 367 11.95 26.19 -5.55
C GLU A 367 11.12 25.67 -6.73
N ALA A 368 11.66 24.72 -7.52
CA ALA A 368 10.92 24.07 -8.61
C ALA A 368 9.71 23.25 -8.13
N ALA A 369 9.69 22.87 -6.85
CA ALA A 369 8.60 22.15 -6.21
C ALA A 369 7.59 23.06 -5.49
N ARG A 370 7.67 24.40 -5.62
CA ARG A 370 6.65 25.29 -5.02
C ARG A 370 5.35 25.26 -5.79
N ASP A 371 5.42 25.27 -7.12
CA ASP A 371 4.22 25.27 -7.96
C ASP A 371 3.53 23.89 -7.98
N GLN A 372 2.28 23.87 -8.44
CA GLN A 372 1.49 22.63 -8.57
C GLN A 372 2.16 21.62 -9.53
N ASP A 373 2.76 22.07 -10.63
CA ASP A 373 3.46 21.20 -11.59
C ASP A 373 4.98 21.26 -11.42
N LEU A 374 5.49 20.38 -10.55
CA LEU A 374 6.92 20.22 -10.28
C LEU A 374 7.74 19.94 -11.55
N TYR A 375 7.19 19.21 -12.53
CA TYR A 375 7.93 18.89 -13.75
C TYR A 375 8.06 20.10 -14.67
N ALA A 376 7.06 20.97 -14.71
CA ALA A 376 7.14 22.23 -15.44
C ALA A 376 8.21 23.15 -14.84
N GLY A 377 8.25 23.26 -13.50
CA GLY A 377 9.30 24.00 -12.79
C GLY A 377 10.71 23.48 -13.09
N ILE A 378 10.88 22.15 -13.06
CA ILE A 378 12.16 21.52 -13.43
C ILE A 378 12.52 21.79 -14.90
N ALA A 379 11.54 21.70 -15.79
CA ALA A 379 11.75 21.87 -17.22
C ALA A 379 12.21 23.28 -17.58
N ALA A 380 11.61 24.30 -16.95
CA ALA A 380 11.97 25.70 -17.12
C ALA A 380 13.41 25.99 -16.69
N LYS A 381 13.88 25.33 -15.62
CA LYS A 381 15.19 25.60 -15.02
C LYS A 381 16.37 25.01 -15.81
N GLY A 382 16.12 23.98 -16.62
CA GLY A 382 17.24 23.37 -17.35
C GLY A 382 16.91 22.30 -18.36
N PHE A 383 15.68 22.16 -18.84
CA PHE A 383 15.35 21.26 -19.97
C PHE A 383 14.70 21.99 -21.14
N GLY A 384 14.93 23.31 -21.26
CA GLY A 384 14.38 24.13 -22.35
C GLY A 384 12.84 24.15 -22.37
N GLY A 385 12.19 24.00 -21.20
CA GLY A 385 10.73 23.91 -21.09
C GLY A 385 10.14 22.53 -21.43
N ASP A 386 10.95 21.54 -21.79
CA ASP A 386 10.47 20.19 -22.12
C ASP A 386 10.12 19.39 -20.85
N ARG A 387 8.83 19.45 -20.48
CA ARG A 387 8.26 18.73 -19.33
C ARG A 387 8.46 17.22 -19.41
N ALA A 388 8.39 16.62 -20.60
CA ALA A 388 8.53 15.18 -20.75
C ALA A 388 9.97 14.73 -20.46
N LYS A 389 10.97 15.47 -20.96
CA LYS A 389 12.38 15.23 -20.64
C LYS A 389 12.69 15.43 -19.15
N ALA A 390 12.17 16.50 -18.54
CA ALA A 390 12.33 16.76 -17.11
C ALA A 390 11.77 15.60 -16.26
N LYS A 391 10.57 15.13 -16.58
CA LYS A 391 9.94 13.97 -15.92
C LYS A 391 10.80 12.71 -16.10
N MET A 392 11.24 12.43 -17.32
CA MET A 392 12.05 11.24 -17.60
C MET A 392 13.38 11.27 -16.85
N ALA A 393 14.08 12.41 -16.82
CA ALA A 393 15.35 12.57 -16.12
C ALA A 393 15.17 12.35 -14.61
N LEU A 394 14.17 12.98 -14.00
CA LEU A 394 13.95 12.89 -12.55
C LEU A 394 13.53 11.48 -12.12
N LEU A 395 12.58 10.86 -12.83
CA LEU A 395 12.17 9.49 -12.53
C LEU A 395 13.31 8.50 -12.77
N GLY A 396 14.14 8.74 -13.79
CA GLY A 396 15.35 7.94 -14.01
C GLY A 396 16.36 8.03 -12.87
N ALA A 397 16.54 9.25 -12.32
CA ALA A 397 17.44 9.47 -11.19
C ALA A 397 16.95 8.77 -9.93
N MET A 398 15.65 8.88 -9.66
CA MET A 398 15.00 8.29 -8.49
C MET A 398 14.94 6.76 -8.55
N TYR A 399 14.64 6.19 -9.72
CA TYR A 399 14.46 4.73 -9.87
C TYR A 399 15.70 3.99 -10.35
N GLY A 400 16.81 4.70 -10.59
CA GLY A 400 18.08 4.11 -11.02
C GLY A 400 18.10 3.63 -12.47
N ALA A 401 17.35 4.30 -13.36
CA ALA A 401 17.46 4.07 -14.80
C ALA A 401 18.73 4.75 -15.34
N THR A 402 19.82 3.98 -15.45
CA THR A 402 21.14 4.46 -15.87
C THR A 402 21.42 4.32 -17.37
N SER A 403 20.48 3.75 -18.13
CA SER A 403 20.59 3.53 -19.59
C SER A 403 19.51 4.29 -20.36
N GLY A 404 19.68 4.37 -21.68
CA GLY A 404 18.76 5.07 -22.57
C GLY A 404 18.75 6.58 -22.35
N GLU A 405 17.64 7.22 -22.73
CA GLU A 405 17.51 8.68 -22.69
C GLU A 405 17.55 9.24 -21.26
N ALA A 406 16.99 8.53 -20.27
CA ALA A 406 17.06 8.92 -18.87
C ALA A 406 18.51 9.00 -18.35
N GLY A 407 19.36 8.03 -18.71
CA GLY A 407 20.79 8.04 -18.37
C GLY A 407 21.54 9.20 -19.01
N ARG A 408 21.22 9.54 -20.27
CA ARG A 408 21.81 10.68 -21.00
C ARG A 408 21.51 12.03 -20.33
N LEU A 409 20.34 12.17 -19.71
CA LEU A 409 19.91 13.39 -19.03
C LEU A 409 20.45 13.52 -17.59
N MET A 410 21.05 12.45 -17.03
CA MET A 410 21.54 12.43 -15.65
C MET A 410 22.60 13.50 -15.33
N PRO A 411 23.64 13.70 -16.16
CA PRO A 411 24.67 14.70 -15.87
C PRO A 411 24.13 16.13 -15.81
N GLN A 412 23.11 16.42 -16.62
CA GLN A 412 22.42 17.70 -16.63
C GLN A 412 21.60 17.88 -15.35
N LEU A 413 20.82 16.86 -14.95
CA LEU A 413 20.06 16.90 -13.70
C LEU A 413 20.99 17.05 -12.47
N ALA A 414 22.12 16.34 -12.45
CA ALA A 414 23.11 16.43 -11.38
C ALA A 414 23.75 17.81 -11.25
N ARG A 415 23.88 18.55 -12.36
CA ARG A 415 24.36 19.93 -12.35
C ARG A 415 23.32 20.89 -11.77
N ILE A 416 22.04 20.67 -12.07
CA ILE A 416 20.95 21.55 -11.65
C ILE A 416 20.56 21.28 -10.18
N TYR A 417 20.52 20.01 -9.76
CA TYR A 417 20.10 19.57 -8.43
C TYR A 417 21.12 18.62 -7.78
N PRO A 418 22.34 19.11 -7.48
CA PRO A 418 23.44 18.28 -7.01
C PRO A 418 23.15 17.57 -5.69
N ARG A 419 22.42 18.21 -4.76
CA ARG A 419 22.12 17.60 -3.45
C ARG A 419 21.07 16.50 -3.59
N ALA A 420 20.08 16.70 -4.47
CA ALA A 420 19.05 15.70 -4.75
C ALA A 420 19.65 14.44 -5.40
N VAL A 421 20.52 14.62 -6.39
CA VAL A 421 21.20 13.49 -7.04
C VAL A 421 22.17 12.81 -6.08
N ASP A 422 23.00 13.56 -5.34
CA ASP A 422 23.91 12.94 -4.36
C ASP A 422 23.16 12.17 -3.27
N PHE A 423 21.99 12.65 -2.81
CA PHE A 423 21.19 11.94 -1.82
C PHE A 423 20.82 10.51 -2.27
N VAL A 424 20.29 10.35 -3.48
CA VAL A 424 19.90 9.04 -4.01
C VAL A 424 21.10 8.19 -4.43
N GLU A 425 22.18 8.81 -4.91
CA GLU A 425 23.44 8.13 -5.23
C GLU A 425 24.16 7.61 -3.98
N ARG A 426 24.14 8.34 -2.85
CA ARG A 426 24.64 7.83 -1.56
C ARG A 426 23.86 6.60 -1.10
N ALA A 427 22.53 6.61 -1.26
CA ALA A 427 21.71 5.44 -0.96
C ALA A 427 22.05 4.25 -1.87
N ALA A 428 22.31 4.49 -3.15
CA ALA A 428 22.75 3.45 -4.09
C ALA A 428 24.10 2.85 -3.69
N ARG A 429 25.11 3.70 -3.46
CA ARG A 429 26.46 3.28 -3.02
C ARG A 429 26.42 2.50 -1.71
N ALA A 430 25.59 2.92 -0.76
CA ALA A 430 25.41 2.18 0.50
C ALA A 430 24.88 0.76 0.25
N GLY A 431 23.90 0.60 -0.64
CA GLY A 431 23.36 -0.71 -1.01
C GLY A 431 24.36 -1.58 -1.77
N GLU A 432 25.11 -1.00 -2.71
CA GLU A 432 26.18 -1.68 -3.46
C GLU A 432 27.28 -2.19 -2.53
N ALA A 433 27.59 -1.44 -1.47
CA ALA A 433 28.55 -1.83 -0.43
C ALA A 433 27.98 -2.85 0.59
N GLY A 434 26.77 -3.36 0.39
CA GLY A 434 26.13 -4.32 1.31
C GLY A 434 25.50 -3.69 2.55
N GLY A 435 25.35 -2.36 2.57
CA GLY A 435 24.70 -1.62 3.65
C GLY A 435 23.17 -1.63 3.57
N THR A 436 22.57 -0.94 4.55
CA THR A 436 21.14 -0.64 4.61
C THR A 436 20.92 0.87 4.56
N VAL A 437 19.71 1.27 4.20
CA VAL A 437 19.28 2.67 4.15
C VAL A 437 18.02 2.87 4.98
N THR A 438 17.77 4.09 5.41
CA THR A 438 16.69 4.42 6.36
C THR A 438 15.84 5.58 5.83
N THR A 439 14.52 5.48 5.98
CA THR A 439 13.56 6.54 5.64
C THR A 439 13.65 7.73 6.59
N ARG A 440 12.91 8.80 6.31
CA ARG A 440 12.81 9.94 7.23
C ARG A 440 12.36 9.54 8.62
N LEU A 441 11.40 8.61 8.80
CA LEU A 441 10.92 8.30 10.15
C LEU A 441 11.64 7.16 10.86
N GLY A 442 12.56 6.47 10.18
CA GLY A 442 13.39 5.44 10.82
C GLY A 442 13.10 4.02 10.36
N ARG A 443 12.31 3.81 9.31
CA ARG A 443 12.17 2.49 8.67
C ARG A 443 13.43 2.18 7.88
N SER A 444 14.02 1.01 8.08
CA SER A 444 15.24 0.63 7.36
C SER A 444 15.01 -0.53 6.40
N SER A 445 15.74 -0.52 5.29
CA SER A 445 15.72 -1.62 4.32
C SER A 445 16.27 -2.89 4.97
N PRO A 446 15.73 -4.09 4.68
CA PRO A 446 16.30 -5.35 5.16
C PRO A 446 17.77 -5.50 4.75
N PRO A 447 18.64 -6.12 5.56
CA PRO A 447 20.04 -6.36 5.17
C PRO A 447 20.13 -7.28 3.94
N PRO A 448 21.25 -7.27 3.20
CA PRO A 448 21.49 -8.26 2.14
C PRO A 448 21.47 -9.68 2.71
N SER A 449 21.03 -10.65 1.89
CA SER A 449 21.03 -12.06 2.29
C SER A 449 22.46 -12.62 2.39
N GLY A 450 22.64 -13.74 3.10
CA GLY A 450 23.92 -14.45 3.11
C GLY A 450 24.39 -14.83 1.70
N GLN A 451 23.46 -15.21 0.81
CA GLN A 451 23.73 -15.49 -0.60
C GLN A 451 24.28 -14.26 -1.34
N TRP A 452 23.79 -13.05 -1.02
CA TRP A 452 24.33 -11.82 -1.57
C TRP A 452 25.81 -11.67 -1.19
N PHE A 453 26.15 -11.83 0.09
CA PHE A 453 27.55 -11.74 0.56
C PHE A 453 28.45 -12.83 -0.06
N LEU A 454 27.95 -14.04 -0.22
CA LEU A 454 28.66 -15.12 -0.92
C LEU A 454 28.89 -14.77 -2.39
N SER A 455 27.91 -14.15 -3.07
CA SER A 455 28.06 -13.72 -4.47
C SER A 455 29.13 -12.66 -4.68
N GLN A 456 29.51 -11.92 -3.63
CA GLN A 456 30.58 -10.92 -3.70
C GLN A 456 31.99 -11.53 -3.56
N ARG A 457 32.10 -12.83 -3.24
CA ARG A 457 33.36 -13.56 -3.23
C ARG A 457 33.61 -14.14 -4.62
N SER A 458 34.25 -13.40 -5.50
CA SER A 458 34.55 -13.81 -6.88
C SER A 458 35.99 -14.31 -7.04
N ALA A 459 36.18 -15.41 -7.77
CA ALA A 459 37.50 -15.93 -8.16
C ALA A 459 37.77 -15.79 -9.66
N THR A 460 36.72 -15.60 -10.47
CA THR A 460 36.79 -15.46 -11.94
C THR A 460 36.22 -14.13 -12.44
N ALA A 461 36.60 -13.73 -13.66
CA ALA A 461 36.08 -12.52 -14.29
C ALA A 461 34.57 -12.57 -14.59
N GLU A 462 34.00 -13.76 -14.80
CA GLU A 462 32.56 -13.93 -15.01
C GLU A 462 31.78 -13.78 -13.70
N GLU A 463 32.29 -14.37 -12.61
CA GLU A 463 31.75 -14.19 -11.26
C GLU A 463 31.81 -12.73 -10.83
N GLN A 464 32.91 -12.03 -11.14
CA GLN A 464 33.04 -10.60 -10.86
C GLN A 464 31.94 -9.78 -11.56
N ARG A 465 31.69 -10.01 -12.86
CA ARG A 465 30.61 -9.32 -13.59
C ARG A 465 29.23 -9.60 -12.99
N ARG A 466 29.00 -10.85 -12.56
CA ARG A 466 27.75 -11.25 -11.90
C ARG A 466 27.60 -10.57 -10.53
N ALA A 467 28.67 -10.56 -9.73
CA ALA A 467 28.72 -9.91 -8.43
C ALA A 467 28.38 -8.41 -8.54
N GLU A 468 28.98 -7.71 -9.50
CA GLU A 468 28.70 -6.31 -9.76
C GLU A 468 27.26 -6.07 -10.23
N SER A 469 26.69 -6.95 -11.06
CA SER A 469 25.29 -6.86 -11.48
C SER A 469 24.33 -6.98 -10.29
N ILE A 470 24.61 -7.93 -9.39
CA ILE A 470 23.86 -8.15 -8.14
C ILE A 470 24.01 -6.94 -7.21
N ALA A 471 25.22 -6.41 -7.05
CA ALA A 471 25.47 -5.21 -6.26
C ALA A 471 24.73 -3.98 -6.82
N ARG A 472 24.80 -3.73 -8.13
CA ARG A 472 24.04 -2.64 -8.79
C ARG A 472 22.53 -2.82 -8.65
N SER A 473 22.02 -4.05 -8.68
CA SER A 473 20.60 -4.32 -8.42
C SER A 473 20.20 -3.90 -7.00
N ARG A 474 21.05 -4.22 -6.02
CA ARG A 474 20.88 -3.79 -4.64
C ARG A 474 20.97 -2.26 -4.49
N GLY A 475 21.90 -1.63 -5.20
CA GLY A 475 22.02 -0.16 -5.27
C GLY A 475 20.76 0.50 -5.81
N ARG A 476 20.16 -0.03 -6.89
CA ARG A 476 18.85 0.46 -7.38
C ARG A 476 17.76 0.28 -6.33
N PHE A 477 17.72 -0.86 -5.65
CA PHE A 477 16.73 -1.08 -4.59
C PHE A 477 16.85 -0.04 -3.46
N THR A 478 18.06 0.16 -2.90
CA THR A 478 18.25 1.12 -1.79
C THR A 478 18.05 2.57 -2.21
N ARG A 479 18.43 2.92 -3.44
CA ARG A 479 18.13 4.21 -4.07
C ARG A 479 16.63 4.51 -4.07
N ASN A 480 15.83 3.55 -4.53
CA ASN A 480 14.37 3.69 -4.61
C ASN A 480 13.76 3.72 -3.19
N PHE A 481 14.30 2.89 -2.29
CA PHE A 481 13.79 2.72 -0.93
C PHE A 481 13.73 4.02 -0.13
N VAL A 482 14.77 4.86 -0.18
CA VAL A 482 14.83 6.06 0.67
C VAL A 482 13.74 7.08 0.34
N VAL A 483 13.37 7.20 -0.94
CA VAL A 483 12.29 8.10 -1.38
C VAL A 483 10.94 7.43 -1.22
N GLN A 484 10.77 6.23 -1.78
CA GLN A 484 9.52 5.47 -1.76
C GLN A 484 9.05 5.17 -0.33
N GLY A 485 9.98 4.77 0.55
CA GLY A 485 9.65 4.48 1.93
C GLY A 485 9.33 5.73 2.73
N SER A 486 10.02 6.85 2.49
CA SER A 486 9.67 8.11 3.13
C SER A 486 8.31 8.66 2.62
N ALA A 487 7.94 8.37 1.38
CA ALA A 487 6.60 8.66 0.85
C ALA A 487 5.52 7.76 1.48
N ALA A 488 5.82 6.49 1.74
CA ALA A 488 4.91 5.60 2.46
C ALA A 488 4.72 6.05 3.92
N ASP A 489 5.80 6.46 4.60
CA ASP A 489 5.75 7.04 5.94
C ASP A 489 4.89 8.31 5.96
N TRP A 490 5.00 9.17 4.93
CA TRP A 490 4.17 10.36 4.77
C TRP A 490 2.69 10.00 4.59
N ALA A 491 2.40 9.03 3.72
CA ALA A 491 1.04 8.56 3.46
C ALA A 491 0.39 7.97 4.73
N ALA A 492 1.15 7.24 5.56
CA ALA A 492 0.65 6.74 6.84
C ALA A 492 0.25 7.88 7.79
N CYS A 493 1.05 8.96 7.88
CA CYS A 493 0.68 10.16 8.64
C CYS A 493 -0.54 10.87 8.03
N TRP A 494 -0.62 10.96 6.71
CA TRP A 494 -1.75 11.57 6.02
C TRP A 494 -3.06 10.83 6.29
N LEU A 495 -3.04 9.49 6.21
CA LEU A 495 -4.18 8.63 6.53
C LEU A 495 -4.60 8.77 8.01
N ALA A 496 -3.65 8.79 8.93
CA ALA A 496 -3.93 8.95 10.36
C ALA A 496 -4.62 10.29 10.67
N GLU A 497 -4.14 11.40 10.10
CA GLU A 497 -4.76 12.71 10.28
C GLU A 497 -6.10 12.83 9.57
N LEU A 498 -6.20 12.29 8.34
CA LEU A 498 -7.45 12.30 7.59
C LEU A 498 -8.53 11.54 8.35
N ARG A 499 -8.22 10.34 8.84
CA ARG A 499 -9.13 9.54 9.66
C ARG A 499 -9.63 10.33 10.88
N ARG A 500 -8.71 10.94 11.63
CA ARG A 500 -9.05 11.72 12.83
C ARG A 500 -9.99 12.89 12.51
N ARG A 501 -9.73 13.61 11.41
CA ARG A 501 -10.57 14.73 10.98
C ARG A 501 -11.92 14.29 10.46
N LEU A 502 -11.99 13.25 9.63
CA LEU A 502 -13.27 12.70 9.13
C LEU A 502 -14.14 12.23 10.29
N ARG A 503 -13.56 11.59 11.31
CA ARG A 503 -14.28 11.22 12.55
C ARG A 503 -14.85 12.42 13.28
N ALA A 504 -14.08 13.51 13.39
CA ALA A 504 -14.55 14.74 14.04
C ALA A 504 -15.70 15.43 13.28
N LEU A 505 -15.86 15.16 11.98
CA LEU A 505 -16.97 15.66 11.18
C LEU A 505 -18.27 14.85 11.33
N ARG A 506 -18.22 13.66 11.96
CA ARG A 506 -19.40 12.81 12.12
C ARG A 506 -20.34 13.38 13.20
N PRO A 507 -21.67 13.41 12.97
CA PRO A 507 -22.61 13.79 14.01
C PRO A 507 -22.51 12.83 15.20
N ALA A 508 -22.63 13.35 16.43
CA ALA A 508 -22.65 12.52 17.62
C ALA A 508 -23.83 11.52 17.55
N GLY A 509 -23.54 10.21 17.60
CA GLY A 509 -24.55 9.14 17.63
C GLY A 509 -24.72 8.33 16.34
N THR A 510 -23.99 8.62 15.25
CA THR A 510 -24.10 7.85 13.97
C THR A 510 -23.29 6.54 13.95
N GLY A 511 -22.85 6.03 15.10
CA GLY A 511 -22.08 4.78 15.21
C GLY A 511 -22.93 3.50 15.24
N GLY A 512 -24.25 3.61 15.08
CA GLY A 512 -25.18 2.48 15.04
C GLY A 512 -25.48 2.03 13.61
N SER A 513 -25.60 0.72 13.43
CA SER A 513 -26.04 0.06 12.19
C SER A 513 -27.44 0.56 11.79
N GLY A 514 -27.53 1.56 10.91
CA GLY A 514 -28.80 2.02 10.34
C GLY A 514 -28.96 3.53 10.11
N GLY A 515 -28.01 4.37 10.56
CA GLY A 515 -28.02 5.81 10.24
C GLY A 515 -27.36 6.15 8.89
N PRO A 516 -27.58 7.35 8.33
CA PRO A 516 -26.85 7.80 7.15
C PRO A 516 -25.34 7.72 7.39
N VAL A 517 -24.64 7.07 6.48
CA VAL A 517 -23.19 6.88 6.54
C VAL A 517 -22.54 8.27 6.51
N GLY A 518 -21.87 8.66 7.60
CA GLY A 518 -21.09 9.90 7.63
C GLY A 518 -19.92 9.84 6.63
N ALA A 519 -19.09 10.87 6.54
CA ALA A 519 -17.90 10.81 5.69
C ALA A 519 -16.96 9.67 6.12
N GLN A 520 -16.54 8.85 5.17
CA GLN A 520 -15.66 7.70 5.39
C GLN A 520 -14.58 7.63 4.32
N LEU A 521 -13.38 7.29 4.75
CA LEU A 521 -12.32 6.88 3.84
C LEU A 521 -12.70 5.50 3.29
N ALA A 522 -12.86 5.39 1.98
CA ALA A 522 -13.36 4.19 1.30
C ALA A 522 -12.25 3.43 0.56
N PHE A 523 -11.25 4.15 0.06
CA PHE A 523 -10.17 3.56 -0.74
C PHE A 523 -8.84 4.27 -0.52
N PHE A 524 -7.75 3.51 -0.60
CA PHE A 524 -6.39 4.00 -0.61
C PHE A 524 -5.55 3.27 -1.65
N LEU A 525 -4.78 4.04 -2.42
CA LEU A 525 -3.80 3.56 -3.39
C LEU A 525 -2.54 4.44 -3.35
N HIS A 526 -1.61 4.07 -2.47
CA HIS A 526 -0.27 4.68 -2.31
C HIS A 526 -0.26 6.19 -2.01
N ASP A 527 -0.58 7.03 -3.00
CA ASP A 527 -0.66 8.48 -2.96
C ASP A 527 -2.06 9.02 -3.27
N GLU A 528 -3.02 8.13 -3.56
CA GLU A 528 -4.43 8.46 -3.78
C GLU A 528 -5.31 7.97 -2.64
N VAL A 529 -6.23 8.81 -2.17
CA VAL A 529 -7.31 8.46 -1.24
C VAL A 529 -8.67 8.74 -1.87
N MET A 530 -9.69 7.97 -1.50
CA MET A 530 -11.07 8.22 -1.87
C MET A 530 -11.92 8.33 -0.62
N VAL A 531 -12.56 9.47 -0.43
CA VAL A 531 -13.56 9.67 0.62
C VAL A 531 -14.95 9.55 0.01
N HIS A 532 -15.79 8.70 0.58
CA HIS A 532 -17.21 8.64 0.28
C HIS A 532 -17.95 9.44 1.34
N ALA A 533 -18.67 10.49 0.93
CA ALA A 533 -19.27 11.45 1.85
C ALA A 533 -20.64 11.94 1.38
N PRO A 534 -21.56 12.25 2.30
CA PRO A 534 -22.79 12.98 1.99
C PRO A 534 -22.50 14.27 1.21
N SER A 535 -23.37 14.61 0.26
CA SER A 535 -23.16 15.76 -0.64
C SER A 535 -23.04 17.09 0.12
N ASP A 536 -23.73 17.23 1.25
CA ASP A 536 -23.68 18.40 2.13
C ASP A 536 -22.37 18.51 2.95
N ARG A 537 -21.53 17.48 2.93
CA ARG A 537 -20.26 17.40 3.68
C ARG A 537 -19.02 17.45 2.81
N VAL A 538 -19.17 17.61 1.49
CA VAL A 538 -18.06 17.62 0.53
C VAL A 538 -17.01 18.68 0.89
N ASP A 539 -17.41 19.93 1.12
CA ASP A 539 -16.47 21.02 1.40
C ASP A 539 -15.66 20.78 2.68
N ALA A 540 -16.33 20.27 3.73
CA ALA A 540 -15.67 19.92 4.98
C ALA A 540 -14.66 18.77 4.81
N CYS A 541 -14.97 17.80 3.94
CA CYS A 541 -14.06 16.70 3.61
C CYS A 541 -12.86 17.18 2.79
N ILE A 542 -13.06 18.09 1.83
CA ILE A 542 -11.98 18.72 1.06
C ILE A 542 -10.99 19.41 1.99
N ALA A 543 -11.50 20.27 2.90
CA ALA A 543 -10.66 20.94 3.90
C ALA A 543 -9.92 19.93 4.79
N ALA A 544 -10.61 18.85 5.22
CA ALA A 544 -9.98 17.81 6.01
C ALA A 544 -8.83 17.11 5.25
N ILE A 545 -8.97 16.86 3.95
CA ILE A 545 -7.94 16.23 3.10
C ILE A 545 -6.71 17.14 2.98
N GLU A 546 -6.91 18.42 2.65
CA GLU A 546 -5.83 19.41 2.49
C GLU A 546 -5.07 19.64 3.80
N GLU A 547 -5.81 19.86 4.89
CA GLU A 547 -5.21 20.09 6.19
C GLU A 547 -4.49 18.85 6.74
N SER A 548 -4.92 17.65 6.34
CA SER A 548 -4.21 16.40 6.68
C SER A 548 -2.91 16.27 5.91
N ALA A 549 -2.89 16.61 4.62
CA ALA A 549 -1.67 16.59 3.82
C ALA A 549 -0.64 17.60 4.34
N LYS A 550 -1.09 18.81 4.72
CA LYS A 550 -0.26 19.82 5.39
C LYS A 550 0.30 19.32 6.72
N ALA A 551 -0.55 18.73 7.57
CA ALA A 551 -0.14 18.17 8.85
C ALA A 551 0.89 17.04 8.68
N ALA A 552 0.69 16.13 7.73
CA ALA A 552 1.64 15.06 7.42
C ALA A 552 3.01 15.61 6.99
N LYS A 553 3.02 16.66 6.15
CA LYS A 553 4.25 17.35 5.77
C LYS A 553 4.97 17.96 6.98
N GLU A 554 4.24 18.67 7.85
CA GLU A 554 4.80 19.30 9.04
C GLU A 554 5.34 18.27 10.04
N LEU A 555 4.64 17.13 10.23
CA LEU A 555 5.08 16.04 11.10
C LEU A 555 6.41 15.41 10.65
N LEU A 556 6.59 15.18 9.35
CA LEU A 556 7.79 14.50 8.82
C LEU A 556 9.00 15.42 8.65
N PHE A 557 8.75 16.63 8.11
CA PHE A 557 9.82 17.51 7.63
C PHE A 557 9.88 18.83 8.38
N GLY A 558 8.86 19.19 9.15
CA GLY A 558 8.75 20.50 9.79
C GLY A 558 8.55 21.63 8.76
N PRO A 559 8.92 22.87 9.12
CA PRO A 559 8.78 24.02 8.22
C PRO A 559 9.84 23.98 7.12
N ILE A 560 9.49 23.38 5.97
CA ILE A 560 10.32 23.38 4.74
C ILE A 560 9.63 24.13 3.59
N PRO A 561 10.39 24.73 2.66
CA PRO A 561 9.88 25.46 1.50
C PRO A 561 9.52 24.52 0.33
N VAL A 562 8.81 23.43 0.62
CA VAL A 562 8.31 22.46 -0.36
C VAL A 562 6.83 22.25 -0.09
N GLU A 563 6.01 22.38 -1.13
CA GLU A 563 4.57 22.12 -1.06
C GLU A 563 4.24 20.67 -1.36
N PHE A 564 3.14 20.17 -0.82
CA PHE A 564 2.60 18.82 -1.05
C PHE A 564 1.14 18.97 -1.48
N PRO A 565 0.88 19.52 -2.68
CA PRO A 565 -0.47 19.77 -3.16
C PRO A 565 -1.21 18.45 -3.40
N VAL A 566 -2.51 18.48 -3.16
CA VAL A 566 -3.42 17.37 -3.41
C VAL A 566 -4.39 17.79 -4.50
N SER A 567 -4.37 17.08 -5.62
CA SER A 567 -5.37 17.27 -6.68
C SER A 567 -6.63 16.53 -6.29
N MET A 568 -7.79 17.16 -6.43
CA MET A 568 -9.07 16.61 -5.98
C MET A 568 -10.12 16.65 -7.09
N ALA A 569 -10.90 15.58 -7.18
CA ALA A 569 -12.09 15.50 -8.02
C ALA A 569 -13.29 15.02 -7.20
N VAL A 570 -14.40 15.75 -7.29
CA VAL A 570 -15.67 15.39 -6.65
C VAL A 570 -16.59 14.83 -7.73
N VAL A 571 -16.91 13.55 -7.64
CA VAL A 571 -17.58 12.81 -8.71
C VAL A 571 -18.63 11.84 -8.18
N ASP A 572 -19.60 11.51 -9.02
CA ASP A 572 -20.53 10.40 -8.76
C ASP A 572 -19.90 9.05 -9.11
N SER A 573 -19.02 9.00 -10.10
CA SER A 573 -18.33 7.78 -10.53
C SER A 573 -16.84 7.98 -10.71
N TYR A 574 -16.06 6.96 -10.33
CA TYR A 574 -14.61 7.07 -10.27
C TYR A 574 -13.93 7.20 -11.64
N ASP A 575 -14.59 6.79 -12.72
CA ASP A 575 -14.08 6.99 -14.08
C ASP A 575 -14.08 8.47 -14.52
N LEU A 576 -14.84 9.33 -13.83
CA LEU A 576 -14.88 10.78 -14.05
C LEU A 576 -13.83 11.55 -13.22
N ALA A 577 -13.09 10.87 -12.33
CA ALA A 577 -12.17 11.52 -11.40
C ALA A 577 -10.86 12.03 -12.04
N LYS A 578 -10.53 11.61 -13.28
CA LYS A 578 -9.27 11.95 -13.97
C LYS A 578 -9.45 12.11 -15.47
#